data_AF-A0A150GSK2-F1
#
_entry.id   AF-A0A150GSK2-F1
#
_cell.length_a   1.000
_cell.length_b   1.000
_cell.length_c   1.000
_cell.angle_alpha   90.00
_cell.angle_beta   90.00
_cell.angle_gamma   90.00
#
_symmetry.space_group_name_H-M   'P 1'
#
loop_
_entity.id
_entity.type
_entity.pdbx_description
1 polymer ?
#
loop_
_entity_poly.entity_id
_entity_poly.type
_entity_poly.pdbx_seq_one_letter_code
_entity_poly.pdbx_strand_id
1 'polypeptide(L)'
;MPTPEQTSVTANPLAELGLFGGEERDPITPFTLYGTNFKKYLIEQLQGEKIVSRKKGFTVDACVGAVEVTQETPQFQGLPTGDKALYAKDRVCRKAEGQDLKETCRSACEAACSEALDTYSQRVTQESGFALLPSDKARMTKSCGRNCQYECAKPGKAFDFVIPYRK
;
A
#
# COMPACT_ATOMS: atom_id res chain seq x y z
N MET A 1 50.88 11.18 54.91
CA MET A 1 50.60 11.89 53.65
C MET A 1 50.62 10.86 52.52
N PRO A 2 49.46 10.41 52.01
CA PRO A 2 49.38 9.34 51.03
C PRO A 2 49.21 9.83 49.58
N THR A 3 50.01 9.20 48.70
CA THR A 3 49.84 8.71 47.30
C THR A 3 48.90 9.33 46.25
N PRO A 4 49.28 9.24 44.95
CA PRO A 4 48.48 9.64 43.80
C PRO A 4 47.41 8.58 43.47
N GLU A 5 46.18 9.03 43.21
CA GLU A 5 45.06 8.16 42.88
C GLU A 5 45.04 7.89 41.37
N GLN A 6 45.50 6.69 40.99
CA GLN A 6 45.22 6.08 39.70
C GLN A 6 43.73 5.70 39.66
N THR A 7 42.94 6.39 38.84
CA THR A 7 41.58 5.90 38.53
C THR A 7 41.68 4.96 37.34
N SER A 8 41.62 3.66 37.62
CA SER A 8 41.49 2.60 36.64
C SER A 8 40.21 2.82 35.84
N VAL A 9 40.33 3.00 34.52
CA VAL A 9 39.20 2.87 33.61
C VAL A 9 38.86 1.38 33.54
N THR A 10 37.98 0.94 34.44
CA THR A 10 37.42 -0.40 34.40
C THR A 10 36.54 -0.46 33.16
N ALA A 11 37.04 -1.08 32.10
CA ALA A 11 36.26 -1.45 30.93
C ALA A 11 35.06 -2.27 31.42
N ASN A 12 33.84 -1.79 31.13
CA ASN A 12 32.60 -2.50 31.44
C ASN A 12 32.59 -3.85 30.70
N PRO A 13 32.67 -5.00 31.39
CA PRO A 13 32.66 -6.32 30.74
C PRO A 13 31.25 -6.75 30.29
N LEU A 14 30.29 -5.81 30.23
CA LEU A 14 28.90 -6.04 29.82
C LEU A 14 28.60 -5.54 28.39
N ALA A 15 29.59 -4.97 27.69
CA ALA A 15 29.44 -4.56 26.30
C ALA A 15 29.66 -5.71 25.28
N GLU A 16 29.96 -6.93 25.74
CA GLU A 16 30.41 -8.02 24.87
C GLU A 16 29.46 -9.22 24.76
N LEU A 17 28.21 -9.12 25.23
CA LEU A 17 27.20 -10.17 25.06
C LEU A 17 25.85 -9.59 24.63
N GLY A 18 25.84 -9.03 23.43
CA GLY A 18 24.64 -8.59 22.70
C GLY A 18 24.71 -9.03 21.24
N LEU A 19 24.94 -10.33 21.04
CA LEU A 19 24.97 -11.04 19.76
C LEU A 19 23.55 -11.14 19.11
N PHE A 20 22.81 -10.03 19.10
CA PHE A 20 21.55 -9.85 18.40
C PHE A 20 21.52 -8.43 17.85
N GLY A 21 22.15 -8.24 16.69
CA GLY A 21 21.85 -7.12 15.79
C GLY A 21 20.45 -7.31 15.21
N GLY A 22 19.43 -7.24 16.04
CA GLY A 22 18.10 -6.92 15.57
C GLY A 22 18.08 -5.42 15.41
N GLU A 23 18.02 -4.91 14.18
CA GLU A 23 17.33 -3.64 13.96
C GLU A 23 16.07 -3.68 14.83
N GLU A 24 15.92 -2.71 15.72
CA GLU A 24 14.73 -2.56 16.55
C GLU A 24 13.56 -2.33 15.57
N ARG A 25 12.96 -3.45 15.12
CA ARG A 25 12.04 -3.47 13.98
C ARG A 25 10.80 -2.68 14.38
N ASP A 26 10.61 -1.50 13.78
CA ASP A 26 9.51 -0.57 14.03
C ASP A 26 8.18 -1.27 14.30
N PRO A 27 7.38 -0.90 15.31
CA PRO A 27 6.17 -1.60 15.76
C PRO A 27 4.96 -1.49 14.82
N ILE A 28 5.14 -1.14 13.54
CA ILE A 28 4.06 -1.01 12.56
C ILE A 28 3.20 -2.28 12.53
N THR A 29 1.90 -2.08 12.76
CA THR A 29 0.89 -3.13 12.73
C THR A 29 0.79 -3.74 11.33
N PRO A 30 0.70 -5.08 11.21
CA PRO A 30 0.42 -5.71 9.92
C PRO A 30 -0.85 -5.16 9.30
N PHE A 31 -0.83 -5.04 7.97
CA PHE A 31 -1.94 -4.52 7.20
C PHE A 31 -2.04 -5.24 5.86
N THR A 32 -3.20 -5.10 5.21
CA THR A 32 -3.47 -5.69 3.92
C THR A 32 -3.95 -4.60 2.97
N LEU A 33 -3.37 -4.52 1.78
CA LEU A 33 -3.93 -3.72 0.70
C LEU A 33 -5.02 -4.51 -0.01
N TYR A 34 -6.22 -3.97 -0.01
CA TYR A 34 -7.33 -4.45 -0.83
C TYR A 34 -7.50 -3.51 -2.01
N GLY A 35 -7.66 -4.07 -3.20
CA GLY A 35 -7.89 -3.26 -4.38
C GLY A 35 -8.91 -3.84 -5.33
N THR A 36 -9.51 -2.96 -6.11
CA THR A 36 -10.50 -3.28 -7.14
C THR A 36 -10.18 -2.52 -8.41
N ASN A 37 -10.35 -3.19 -9.55
CA ASN A 37 -10.13 -2.62 -10.86
C ASN A 37 -11.41 -2.73 -11.66
N PHE A 38 -11.86 -1.64 -12.25
CA PHE A 38 -12.98 -1.61 -13.17
C PHE A 38 -12.53 -1.08 -14.52
N LYS A 39 -12.91 -1.77 -15.61
CA LYS A 39 -12.58 -1.31 -16.97
C LYS A 39 -13.78 -1.21 -17.90
N LYS A 40 -13.75 -0.17 -18.73
CA LYS A 40 -14.66 0.07 -19.85
C LYS A 40 -13.88 0.04 -21.16
N TYR A 41 -14.50 -0.47 -22.21
CA TYR A 41 -13.95 -0.59 -23.57
C TYR A 41 -14.25 0.63 -24.45
N LEU A 42 -14.44 1.77 -23.80
CA LEU A 42 -14.69 3.06 -24.41
C LEU A 42 -14.21 4.15 -23.46
N ILE A 43 -13.88 5.30 -24.03
CA ILE A 43 -13.54 6.51 -23.27
C ILE A 43 -14.73 7.47 -23.37
N GLU A 44 -15.27 7.85 -22.22
CA GLU A 44 -16.41 8.77 -22.10
C GLU A 44 -15.88 10.19 -21.94
N GLN A 45 -16.18 11.07 -22.89
CA GLN A 45 -15.90 12.50 -22.76
C GLN A 45 -17.06 13.16 -22.02
N LEU A 46 -16.75 13.70 -20.84
CA LEU A 46 -17.71 14.37 -19.96
C LEU A 46 -17.62 15.88 -20.14
N GLN A 47 -18.77 16.57 -20.08
CA GLN A 47 -18.87 18.01 -19.90
C GLN A 47 -19.74 18.25 -18.67
N GLY A 48 -19.09 18.56 -17.54
CA GLY A 48 -19.72 18.45 -16.22
C GLY A 48 -20.03 16.98 -15.91
N GLU A 49 -21.29 16.68 -15.56
CA GLU A 49 -21.77 15.32 -15.27
C GLU A 49 -22.33 14.59 -16.50
N LYS A 50 -22.43 15.27 -17.65
CA LYS A 50 -23.06 14.71 -18.86
C LYS A 50 -22.02 14.10 -19.80
N ILE A 51 -22.28 12.89 -20.28
CA ILE A 51 -21.50 12.26 -21.35
C ILE A 51 -21.85 12.94 -22.68
N VAL A 52 -20.89 13.64 -23.26
CA VAL A 52 -21.05 14.38 -24.53
C VAL A 52 -20.58 13.56 -25.73
N SER A 53 -19.58 12.71 -25.54
CA SER A 53 -19.13 11.80 -26.61
C SER A 53 -18.51 10.53 -26.05
N ARG A 54 -18.38 9.52 -26.91
CA ARG A 54 -17.65 8.29 -26.62
C ARG A 54 -16.66 8.03 -27.74
N LYS A 55 -15.40 7.79 -27.39
CA LYS A 55 -14.35 7.39 -28.35
C LYS A 55 -13.87 5.98 -28.07
N LYS A 56 -13.38 5.30 -29.11
CA LYS A 56 -12.72 4.01 -28.98
C LYS A 56 -11.49 4.15 -28.08
N GLY A 57 -11.31 3.21 -27.17
CA GLY A 57 -10.21 3.17 -26.22
C GLY A 57 -10.61 2.41 -24.97
N PHE A 58 -9.79 2.49 -23.94
CA PHE A 58 -10.02 1.86 -22.65
C PHE A 58 -10.06 2.93 -21.58
N THR A 59 -10.98 2.76 -20.64
CA THR A 59 -11.00 3.49 -19.38
C THR A 59 -10.81 2.47 -18.28
N VAL A 60 -9.82 2.68 -17.42
CA VAL A 60 -9.57 1.84 -16.24
C VAL A 60 -9.68 2.72 -15.01
N ASP A 61 -10.40 2.24 -14.00
CA ASP A 61 -10.46 2.80 -12.66
C ASP A 61 -9.88 1.76 -11.70
N ALA A 62 -8.83 2.12 -10.96
CA ALA A 62 -8.19 1.27 -9.99
C ALA A 62 -8.32 1.92 -8.61
N CYS A 63 -8.92 1.21 -7.67
CA CYS A 63 -9.07 1.65 -6.29
C CYS A 63 -8.26 0.75 -5.36
N VAL A 64 -7.54 1.34 -4.41
CA VAL A 64 -6.72 0.61 -3.43
C VAL A 64 -6.90 1.25 -2.07
N GLY A 65 -6.99 0.43 -1.03
CA GLY A 65 -7.04 0.88 0.34
C GLY A 65 -6.31 -0.09 1.28
N ALA A 66 -5.65 0.47 2.29
CA ALA A 66 -4.98 -0.29 3.34
C ALA A 66 -5.94 -0.53 4.52
N VAL A 67 -6.01 -1.78 4.97
CA VAL A 67 -6.77 -2.20 6.16
C VAL A 67 -5.82 -2.86 7.14
N GLU A 68 -5.79 -2.37 8.37
CA GLU A 68 -4.98 -2.95 9.45
C GLU A 68 -5.66 -4.19 10.02
N VAL A 69 -4.87 -5.14 10.54
CA VAL A 69 -5.42 -6.36 11.17
C VAL A 69 -6.37 -6.04 12.32
N THR A 70 -6.15 -4.94 13.04
CA THR A 70 -7.03 -4.45 14.11
C THR A 70 -8.42 -4.04 13.62
N GLN A 71 -8.58 -3.76 12.32
CA GLN A 71 -9.83 -3.39 11.67
C GLN A 71 -10.56 -4.60 11.06
N GLU A 72 -9.91 -5.77 11.00
CA GLU A 72 -10.49 -7.00 10.45
C GLU A 72 -11.43 -7.67 11.48
N THR A 73 -12.66 -7.20 11.58
CA THR A 73 -13.71 -7.84 12.39
C THR A 73 -14.21 -9.16 11.77
N PRO A 74 -14.88 -10.06 12.51
CA PRO A 74 -15.51 -11.24 11.93
C PRO A 74 -16.49 -10.92 10.79
N GLN A 75 -17.18 -9.79 10.89
CA GLN A 75 -18.05 -9.28 9.82
C GLN A 75 -17.24 -8.88 8.59
N PHE A 76 -16.07 -8.24 8.78
CA PHE A 76 -15.16 -7.91 7.69
C PHE A 76 -14.67 -9.17 6.96
N GLN A 77 -14.33 -10.23 7.69
CA GLN A 77 -13.83 -11.47 7.08
C GLN A 77 -14.85 -12.11 6.12
N GLY A 78 -16.15 -12.01 6.44
CA GLY A 78 -17.25 -12.51 5.62
C GLY A 78 -17.53 -11.71 4.33
N LEU A 79 -16.90 -10.55 4.15
CA LEU A 79 -17.14 -9.71 2.97
C LEU A 79 -16.37 -10.20 1.72
N PRO A 80 -16.95 -10.00 0.52
CA PRO A 80 -16.22 -10.09 -0.73
C PRO A 80 -14.97 -9.20 -0.74
N THR A 81 -13.92 -9.63 -1.43
CA THR A 81 -12.65 -8.88 -1.51
C THR A 81 -12.85 -7.45 -2.02
N GLY A 82 -13.68 -7.25 -3.05
CA GLY A 82 -13.94 -5.93 -3.57
C GLY A 82 -14.64 -4.99 -2.59
N ASP A 83 -15.50 -5.54 -1.72
CA ASP A 83 -16.17 -4.79 -0.67
C ASP A 83 -15.21 -4.47 0.47
N LYS A 84 -14.23 -5.33 0.77
CA LYS A 84 -13.19 -5.05 1.79
C LYS A 84 -12.40 -3.79 1.48
N ALA A 85 -12.19 -3.46 0.20
CA ALA A 85 -11.55 -2.21 -0.19
C ALA A 85 -12.37 -0.96 0.19
N LEU A 86 -13.69 -1.06 0.37
CA LEU A 86 -14.55 0.05 0.83
C LEU A 86 -14.38 0.37 2.32
N TYR A 87 -13.86 -0.57 3.11
CA TYR A 87 -13.67 -0.40 4.55
C TYR A 87 -12.34 0.27 4.90
N ALA A 88 -11.43 0.37 3.94
CA ALA A 88 -10.22 1.14 4.09
C ALA A 88 -10.56 2.63 4.23
N LYS A 89 -10.18 3.25 5.35
CA LYS A 89 -10.39 4.68 5.60
C LYS A 89 -9.77 5.56 4.51
N ASP A 90 -8.64 5.13 3.97
CA ASP A 90 -7.84 5.86 2.99
C ASP A 90 -7.90 5.21 1.61
N ARG A 91 -9.11 4.84 1.16
CA ARG A 91 -9.28 4.30 -0.19
C ARG A 91 -8.97 5.39 -1.22
N VAL A 92 -8.00 5.10 -2.07
CA VAL A 92 -7.60 5.95 -3.21
C VAL A 92 -8.08 5.31 -4.49
N CYS A 93 -8.69 6.10 -5.38
CA CYS A 93 -9.09 5.66 -6.72
C CYS A 93 -8.42 6.49 -7.80
N ARG A 94 -7.84 5.82 -8.80
CA ARG A 94 -7.21 6.47 -9.95
C ARG A 94 -7.76 5.93 -11.25
N LYS A 95 -8.15 6.87 -12.10
CA LYS A 95 -8.66 6.63 -13.44
C LYS A 95 -7.56 6.90 -14.47
N ALA A 96 -7.41 6.00 -15.43
CA ALA A 96 -6.58 6.20 -16.61
C ALA A 96 -7.38 5.90 -17.88
N GLU A 97 -7.02 6.57 -18.97
CA GLU A 97 -7.64 6.40 -20.28
C GLU A 97 -6.55 6.24 -21.35
N GLY A 98 -6.74 5.33 -22.28
CA GLY A 98 -5.73 5.05 -23.31
C GLY A 98 -6.21 4.17 -24.44
N GLN A 99 -5.37 4.00 -25.47
CA GLN A 99 -5.67 3.11 -26.60
C GLN A 99 -5.16 1.68 -26.36
N ASP A 100 -4.11 1.51 -25.56
CA ASP A 100 -3.59 0.21 -25.16
C ASP A 100 -4.08 -0.17 -23.76
N LEU A 101 -4.70 -1.34 -23.64
CA LEU A 101 -5.27 -1.80 -22.37
C LEU A 101 -4.19 -2.02 -21.31
N LYS A 102 -3.04 -2.60 -21.68
CA LYS A 102 -1.99 -2.95 -20.71
C LYS A 102 -1.38 -1.69 -20.12
N GLU A 103 -1.09 -0.70 -20.95
CA GLU A 103 -0.56 0.58 -20.51
C GLU A 103 -1.59 1.38 -19.69
N THR A 104 -2.86 1.36 -20.09
CA THR A 104 -3.94 2.01 -19.32
C THR A 104 -4.09 1.38 -17.93
N CYS A 105 -4.07 0.04 -17.85
CA CYS A 105 -4.05 -0.68 -16.58
C CYS A 105 -2.81 -0.32 -15.74
N ARG A 106 -1.61 -0.29 -16.35
CA ARG A 106 -0.37 0.09 -15.69
C ARG A 106 -0.47 1.47 -15.04
N SER A 107 -0.90 2.46 -15.82
CA SER A 107 -1.01 3.84 -15.36
C SER A 107 -1.97 4.00 -14.19
N ALA A 108 -3.18 3.42 -14.28
CA ALA A 108 -4.16 3.49 -13.18
C ALA A 108 -3.65 2.77 -11.92
N CYS A 109 -3.12 1.56 -12.09
CA CYS A 109 -2.64 0.73 -10.99
C CYS A 109 -1.43 1.33 -10.25
N GLU A 110 -0.42 1.82 -10.99
CA GLU A 110 0.78 2.42 -10.37
C GLU A 110 0.41 3.68 -9.58
N ALA A 111 -0.45 4.53 -10.14
CA ALA A 111 -0.92 5.73 -9.47
C ALA A 111 -1.72 5.39 -8.19
N ALA A 112 -2.71 4.49 -8.29
CA ALA A 112 -3.53 4.10 -7.15
C ALA A 112 -2.70 3.44 -6.04
N CYS A 113 -1.82 2.50 -6.39
CA CYS A 113 -1.00 1.79 -5.41
C CYS A 113 0.03 2.69 -4.73
N SER A 114 0.69 3.60 -5.48
CA SER A 114 1.66 4.53 -4.88
C SER A 114 0.98 5.43 -3.88
N GLU A 115 -0.11 6.09 -4.29
CA GLU A 115 -0.78 7.06 -3.45
C GLU A 115 -1.50 6.42 -2.27
N ALA A 116 -2.09 5.23 -2.42
CA ALA A 116 -2.68 4.51 -1.30
C ALA A 116 -1.64 4.19 -0.22
N LEU A 117 -0.42 3.79 -0.62
CA LEU A 117 0.67 3.53 0.32
C LEU A 117 1.30 4.82 0.87
N ASP A 118 1.38 5.89 0.08
CA ASP A 118 1.79 7.21 0.55
C ASP A 118 0.84 7.71 1.64
N THR A 119 -0.47 7.64 1.37
CA THR A 119 -1.53 8.06 2.29
C THR A 119 -1.53 7.22 3.56
N TYR A 120 -1.47 5.89 3.43
CA TYR A 120 -1.36 4.99 4.57
C TYR A 120 -0.11 5.27 5.40
N SER A 121 1.06 5.44 4.76
CA SER A 121 2.31 5.70 5.45
C SER A 121 2.28 7.02 6.22
N GLN A 122 1.68 8.07 5.63
CA GLN A 122 1.49 9.35 6.32
C GLN A 122 0.56 9.21 7.52
N ARG A 123 -0.57 8.51 7.37
CA ARG A 123 -1.51 8.26 8.48
C ARG A 123 -0.83 7.50 9.62
N VAL A 124 -0.16 6.40 9.35
CA VAL A 124 0.52 5.60 10.40
C VAL A 124 1.58 6.43 11.11
N THR A 125 2.32 7.25 10.38
CA THR A 125 3.30 8.17 10.98
C THR A 125 2.62 9.18 11.90
N GLN A 126 1.47 9.73 11.50
CA GLN A 126 0.70 10.69 12.31
C GLN A 126 0.05 10.06 13.54
N GLU A 127 -0.50 8.84 13.41
CA GLU A 127 -1.24 8.17 14.48
C GLU A 127 -0.33 7.47 15.49
N SER A 128 0.78 6.88 15.03
CA SER A 128 1.66 6.05 15.87
C SER A 128 3.03 6.67 16.14
N GLY A 129 3.44 7.66 15.35
CA GLY A 129 4.81 8.20 15.36
C GLY A 129 5.82 7.37 14.56
N PHE A 130 5.43 6.18 14.05
CA PHE A 130 6.31 5.27 13.31
C PHE A 130 6.09 5.37 11.80
N ALA A 131 7.18 5.37 11.05
CA ALA A 131 7.15 5.47 9.59
C ALA A 131 7.43 4.12 8.92
N LEU A 132 6.69 3.78 7.87
CA LEU A 132 6.97 2.61 7.06
C LEU A 132 8.36 2.73 6.44
N LEU A 133 9.19 1.70 6.60
CA LEU A 133 10.53 1.67 6.01
C LEU A 133 10.44 1.95 4.50
N PRO A 134 11.31 2.82 3.94
CA PRO A 134 11.28 3.13 2.51
C PRO A 134 11.38 1.89 1.61
N SER A 135 12.15 0.88 2.04
CA SER A 135 12.30 -0.40 1.36
C SER A 135 11.00 -1.21 1.34
N ASP A 136 10.30 -1.27 2.47
CA ASP A 136 9.00 -1.95 2.60
C ASP A 136 7.93 -1.26 1.77
N LYS A 137 7.89 0.06 1.82
CA LYS A 137 7.00 0.87 0.99
C LYS A 137 7.23 0.59 -0.49
N ALA A 138 8.47 0.66 -0.97
CA ALA A 138 8.81 0.39 -2.37
C ALA A 138 8.44 -1.05 -2.79
N ARG A 139 8.69 -2.03 -1.92
CA ARG A 139 8.30 -3.44 -2.14
C ARG A 139 6.79 -3.59 -2.26
N MET A 140 6.04 -2.98 -1.34
CA MET A 140 4.57 -3.03 -1.34
C MET A 140 3.98 -2.33 -2.56
N THR A 141 4.48 -1.15 -2.94
CA THR A 141 4.03 -0.43 -4.13
C THR A 141 4.24 -1.26 -5.40
N LYS A 142 5.42 -1.88 -5.54
CA LYS A 142 5.73 -2.75 -6.68
C LYS A 142 4.84 -3.99 -6.72
N SER A 143 4.63 -4.64 -5.57
CA SER A 143 3.77 -5.82 -5.47
C SER A 143 2.31 -5.49 -5.79
N CYS A 144 1.80 -4.38 -5.26
CA CYS A 144 0.47 -3.86 -5.54
C CYS A 144 0.29 -3.56 -7.02
N GLY A 145 1.18 -2.75 -7.61
CA GLY A 145 1.10 -2.39 -9.03
C GLY A 145 1.09 -3.61 -9.94
N ARG A 146 1.99 -4.58 -9.69
CA ARG A 146 2.08 -5.81 -10.49
C ARG A 146 0.80 -6.65 -10.42
N ASN A 147 0.26 -6.90 -9.23
CA ASN A 147 -0.95 -7.70 -9.07
C ASN A 147 -2.18 -6.99 -9.65
N CYS A 148 -2.30 -5.68 -9.39
CA CYS A 148 -3.34 -4.85 -9.98
C CYS A 148 -3.32 -4.93 -11.51
N GLN A 149 -2.14 -4.77 -12.12
CA GLN A 149 -1.97 -4.85 -13.57
C GLN A 149 -2.33 -6.22 -14.13
N TYR A 150 -1.87 -7.28 -13.45
CA TYR A 150 -2.15 -8.66 -13.84
C TYR A 150 -3.64 -8.95 -13.86
N GLU A 151 -4.37 -8.58 -12.80
CA GLU A 151 -5.82 -8.74 -12.72
C GLU A 151 -6.55 -7.84 -13.72
N CYS A 152 -6.14 -6.56 -13.85
CA CYS A 152 -6.75 -5.62 -14.78
C CYS A 152 -6.67 -6.07 -16.25
N ALA A 153 -5.59 -6.76 -16.63
CA ALA A 153 -5.40 -7.24 -18.00
C ALA A 153 -6.30 -8.45 -18.36
N LYS A 154 -6.85 -9.18 -17.38
CA LYS A 154 -7.68 -10.37 -17.61
C LYS A 154 -8.99 -10.06 -18.33
N PRO A 155 -9.57 -10.99 -19.11
CA PRO A 155 -10.87 -10.78 -19.75
C PRO A 155 -11.99 -10.68 -18.71
N GLY A 156 -12.72 -9.56 -18.70
CA GLY A 156 -13.74 -9.25 -17.68
C GLY A 156 -13.88 -7.74 -17.50
N LYS A 157 -14.79 -7.29 -16.62
CA LYS A 157 -15.00 -5.85 -16.36
C LYS A 157 -14.49 -5.41 -15.00
N ALA A 158 -14.54 -6.29 -14.00
CA ALA A 158 -14.18 -5.98 -12.62
C ALA A 158 -13.31 -7.10 -12.06
N PHE A 159 -12.27 -6.75 -11.31
CA PHE A 159 -11.39 -7.69 -10.63
C PHE A 159 -10.92 -7.13 -9.30
N ASP A 160 -10.81 -8.02 -8.31
CA ASP A 160 -10.32 -7.69 -6.98
C ASP A 160 -8.94 -8.32 -6.76
N PHE A 161 -8.11 -7.68 -5.94
CA PHE A 161 -6.79 -8.20 -5.56
C PHE A 161 -6.45 -7.85 -4.12
N VAL A 162 -5.54 -8.64 -3.54
CA VAL A 162 -5.14 -8.54 -2.13
C VAL A 162 -3.63 -8.65 -2.02
N ILE A 163 -3.03 -7.72 -1.28
CA ILE A 163 -1.58 -7.70 -1.02
C ILE A 163 -1.37 -7.62 0.50
N PRO A 164 -1.13 -8.75 1.17
CA PRO A 164 -0.83 -8.73 2.59
C PRO A 164 0.59 -8.20 2.83
N TYR A 165 0.73 -7.26 3.76
CA TYR A 165 2.02 -6.91 4.35
C TYR A 165 2.20 -7.74 5.62
N ARG A 166 3.17 -8.64 5.58
CA ARG A 166 3.62 -9.42 6.73
C ARG A 166 5.13 -9.21 6.87
N LYS A 167 5.59 -9.00 8.10
CA LYS A 167 7.01 -8.89 8.45
C LYS A 167 7.69 -10.25 8.44
#